data_AF-A0A0C1NCQ0-F1
#
_entry.id   AF-A0A0C1NCQ0-F1
#
_cell.length_a   1.000
_cell.length_b   1.000
_cell.length_c   1.000
_cell.angle_alpha   90.00
_cell.angle_beta   90.00
_cell.angle_gamma   90.00
#
_symmetry.space_group_name_H-M   'P 1'
#
loop_
_entity.id
_entity.type
_entity.pdbx_description
1 polymer ?
#
loop_
_entity_poly.entity_id
_entity_poly.type
_entity_poly.pdbx_seq_one_letter_code
_entity_poly.pdbx_strand_id
1 'polypeptide(L)' 'MVVSRIHVNQHNIRANCKGADLPVITVKSGSKNIYGNTVEILDSEGQVIATVVYSRDRPLSCGARVWIETHNEVNVI' A
#
# COMPACT_ATOMS: atom_id res chain seq x y z
N MET A 1 21.03 1.92 6.02
CA MET A 1 19.58 2.14 5.84
C MET A 1 18.88 0.79 5.82
N VAL A 2 17.76 0.65 6.53
CA VAL A 2 16.99 -0.62 6.56
C VAL A 2 15.93 -0.56 5.48
N VAL A 3 15.88 -1.58 4.63
CA VAL A 3 14.84 -1.69 3.59
C VAL A 3 13.49 -1.90 4.27
N SER A 4 12.55 -0.98 4.04
CA SER A 4 11.15 -1.16 4.40
C SER A 4 10.44 -1.94 3.30
N ARG A 5 9.70 -3.00 3.66
CA ARG A 5 8.89 -3.79 2.72
C ARG A 5 7.41 -3.48 2.93
N ILE A 6 6.73 -3.05 1.87
CA ILE A 6 5.28 -2.84 1.88
C ILE A 6 4.62 -4.15 1.44
N HIS A 7 4.04 -4.87 2.39
CA HIS A 7 3.37 -6.13 2.15
C HIS A 7 1.87 -5.89 1.94
N VAL A 8 1.35 -6.38 0.82
CA VAL A 8 -0.08 -6.35 0.49
C VAL A 8 -0.69 -7.71 0.77
N ASN A 9 -1.62 -7.78 1.72
CA ASN A 9 -2.26 -9.03 2.12
C ASN A 9 -3.48 -9.35 1.25
N GLN A 10 -3.28 -10.21 0.24
CA GLN A 10 -4.36 -10.68 -0.64
C GLN A 10 -5.51 -11.41 0.09
N HIS A 11 -5.24 -12.09 1.21
CA HIS A 11 -6.27 -12.80 1.97
C HIS A 11 -7.22 -11.80 2.63
N ASN A 12 -6.66 -10.71 3.17
CA ASN A 12 -7.45 -9.62 3.75
C ASN A 12 -8.26 -8.89 2.68
N ILE A 13 -7.69 -8.65 1.49
CA ILE A 13 -8.46 -8.09 0.35
C ILE A 13 -9.69 -8.96 0.05
N ARG A 14 -9.51 -10.28 -0.09
CA ARG A 14 -10.62 -11.21 -0.38
C ARG A 14 -11.65 -11.26 0.75
N ALA A 15 -11.23 -11.23 2.01
CA ALA A 15 -12.13 -11.22 3.16
C ALA A 15 -12.94 -9.92 3.22
N ASN A 16 -12.28 -8.80 2.97
CA ASN A 16 -12.89 -7.48 2.92
C ASN A 16 -13.92 -7.36 1.79
N CYS A 17 -13.67 -7.96 0.61
CA CYS A 17 -14.67 -8.08 -0.45
C CYS A 17 -15.93 -8.86 -0.04
N LYS A 18 -15.86 -9.67 1.02
CA LYS A 18 -16.99 -10.42 1.60
C LYS A 18 -17.59 -9.72 2.83
N GLY A 19 -17.16 -8.50 3.16
CA GLY A 19 -17.70 -7.69 4.25
C GLY A 19 -16.86 -7.62 5.53
N ALA A 20 -15.69 -8.26 5.61
CA ALA A 20 -14.78 -8.08 6.75
C ALA A 20 -14.18 -6.67 6.80
N ASP A 21 -13.48 -6.26 7.86
CA ASP A 21 -12.70 -5.01 7.87
C ASP A 21 -11.30 -5.23 8.46
N LEU A 22 -10.41 -5.74 7.63
CA LEU A 22 -9.05 -6.13 8.00
C LEU A 22 -8.01 -5.21 7.34
N PRO A 23 -6.89 -4.89 8.02
CA PRO A 23 -5.82 -4.09 7.44
C PRO A 23 -5.19 -4.82 6.25
N VAL A 24 -5.09 -4.16 5.10
CA VAL A 24 -4.55 -4.79 3.89
C VAL A 24 -3.04 -4.58 3.74
N ILE A 25 -2.52 -3.45 4.21
CA ILE A 25 -1.12 -3.08 4.02
C ILE A 25 -0.35 -3.25 5.34
N THR A 26 0.84 -3.84 5.26
CA THR A 26 1.79 -3.91 6.38
C THR A 26 3.16 -3.40 5.93
N VAL A 27 3.66 -2.36 6.59
CA VAL A 27 5.03 -1.88 6.42
C VAL A 27 5.92 -2.62 7.41
N LYS A 28 6.86 -3.41 6.88
CA LYS A 28 7.86 -4.13 7.66
C LYS A 28 9.17 -3.37 7.60
N SER A 29 9.59 -2.77 8.71
CA SER A 29 10.85 -2.02 8.83
C SER A 29 11.66 -2.55 10.00
N GLY A 30 12.71 -3.33 9.69
CA GLY A 30 13.48 -4.06 10.70
C GLY A 30 12.60 -5.04 11.47
N SER A 31 12.48 -4.85 12.78
CA SER A 31 11.62 -5.64 13.66
C SER A 31 10.18 -5.10 13.82
N LYS A 32 9.88 -3.93 13.24
CA LYS A 32 8.57 -3.28 13.38
C LYS A 32 7.64 -3.67 12.24
N ASN A 33 6.38 -3.96 12.60
CA ASN A 33 5.28 -4.11 11.66
C ASN A 33 4.26 -2.99 11.91
N ILE A 34 3.99 -2.18 10.90
CA ILE A 34 3.02 -1.09 10.96
C ILE A 34 1.90 -1.44 9.99
N TYR A 35 0.64 -1.39 10.46
CA TYR A 35 -0.53 -1.79 9.69
C TYR A 35 -1.34 -0.57 9.25
N GLY A 36 -1.89 -0.61 8.04
CA GLY A 36 -2.72 0.47 7.52
C GLY A 36 -3.42 0.11 6.21
N ASN A 37 -4.21 1.06 5.70
CA ASN A 37 -4.88 0.98 4.39
C ASN A 37 -4.42 2.08 3.42
N THR A 38 -3.61 3.03 3.90
CA THR A 38 -2.93 4.06 3.11
C THR A 38 -1.53 4.23 3.67
N VAL A 39 -0.51 4.26 2.81
CA VAL A 39 0.90 4.39 3.22
C VAL A 39 1.59 5.39 2.31
N GLU A 40 2.20 6.40 2.91
CA GLU A 40 3.05 7.38 2.22
C GLU A 40 4.50 6.88 2.18
N ILE A 41 5.13 7.02 1.02
CA ILE A 41 6.55 6.80 0.80
C ILE A 41 7.19 8.18 0.72
N LEU A 42 8.09 8.46 1.67
CA LEU A 42 8.77 9.74 1.79
C LEU A 42 10.20 9.67 1.25
N ASP A 43 10.68 10.78 0.71
CA ASP A 43 12.10 10.98 0.44
C ASP A 43 12.89 11.39 1.70
N SER A 44 14.17 11.75 1.53
CA SER A 44 15.04 12.18 2.62
C SER A 44 14.69 13.54 3.23
N GLU A 45 13.93 14.36 2.51
CA GLU A 45 13.47 15.68 2.96
C GLU A 45 12.08 15.60 3.62
N GLY A 46 11.46 14.42 3.60
CA GLY A 46 10.13 14.16 4.15
C GLY A 46 9.00 14.47 3.19
N GLN A 47 9.28 14.66 1.89
CA GLN A 47 8.25 14.89 0.88
C GLN A 47 7.64 13.55 0.44
N VAL A 48 6.31 13.53 0.22
CA VAL A 48 5.60 12.33 -0.26
C VAL A 48 5.91 12.15 -1.75
N ILE A 49 6.64 11.09 -2.08
CA ILE A 49 6.99 10.75 -3.47
C ILE A 49 6.06 9.70 -4.08
N ALA A 50 5.41 8.89 -3.25
CA ALA A 50 4.41 7.93 -3.71
C ALA A 50 3.48 7.52 -2.57
N THR A 51 2.28 7.08 -2.91
CA THR A 51 1.29 6.59 -1.94
C THR A 51 0.77 5.23 -2.37
N VAL A 52 0.78 4.28 -1.44
CA VAL A 52 0.13 2.97 -1.61
C VAL A 52 -1.27 3.06 -1.01
N VAL A 53 -2.28 2.82 -1.84
CA VAL A 53 -3.69 2.99 -1.48
C VAL A 53 -4.39 1.64 -1.54
N TYR A 54 -5.17 1.32 -0.51
CA TYR A 54 -6.20 0.28 -0.54
C TYR A 54 -7.59 0.92 -0.51
N SER A 55 -8.43 0.57 -1.49
CA SER A 55 -9.85 0.91 -1.48
C SER A 55 -10.68 -0.29 -1.91
N ARG A 56 -11.59 -0.70 -1.04
CA ARG A 56 -12.55 -1.77 -1.31
C ARG A 56 -13.68 -1.29 -2.21
N ASP A 57 -14.29 -0.18 -1.82
CA ASP A 57 -15.57 0.30 -2.35
C ASP A 57 -15.39 1.14 -3.61
N ARG A 58 -14.17 1.67 -3.81
CA ARG A 58 -13.80 2.46 -4.99
C ARG A 58 -12.55 1.86 -5.63
N PRO A 59 -12.65 0.66 -6.25
CA PRO A 59 -11.55 0.12 -7.03
C PRO A 59 -11.27 0.98 -8.26
N LEU A 60 -10.06 0.88 -8.80
CA LEU A 60 -9.75 1.43 -10.13
C LEU A 60 -10.62 0.76 -11.19
N SER A 61 -10.75 1.40 -12.36
CA SER A 61 -11.57 0.89 -13.47
C SER A 61 -11.18 -0.52 -13.94
N CYS A 62 -9.92 -0.91 -13.78
CA CYS A 62 -9.42 -2.25 -14.06
C CYS A 62 -9.77 -3.31 -12.99
N GLY A 63 -10.44 -2.93 -11.91
CA GLY A 63 -10.80 -3.80 -10.78
C GLY A 63 -9.73 -3.90 -9.69
N ALA A 64 -8.58 -3.24 -9.84
CA ALA A 64 -7.55 -3.20 -8.82
C ALA A 64 -8.06 -2.47 -7.56
N ARG A 65 -7.85 -3.11 -6.39
CA ARG A 65 -8.24 -2.56 -5.07
C ARG A 65 -7.06 -2.04 -4.27
N VAL A 66 -5.85 -2.41 -4.67
CA VAL A 66 -4.61 -1.86 -4.13
C VAL A 66 -3.78 -1.39 -5.30
N TRP A 67 -3.27 -0.17 -5.20
CA TRP A 67 -2.45 0.44 -6.24
C TRP A 67 -1.44 1.42 -5.62
N ILE A 68 -0.52 1.89 -6.44
CA ILE A 68 0.49 2.89 -6.07
C ILE A 68 0.28 4.10 -6.98
N GLU A 69 0.24 5.29 -6.40
CA GLU A 69 0.15 6.56 -7.11
C GLU A 69 1.44 7.36 -6.87
N THR A 70 1.96 7.97 -7.92
CA THR A 70 3.16 8.81 -7.86
C THR A 70 3.14 9.79 -9.03
N HIS A 71 3.78 10.95 -8.84
CA HIS A 71 4.06 11.91 -9.90
C HIS A 71 5.47 11.77 -10.48
N ASN A 72 6.28 10.86 -9.91
CA ASN A 72 7.65 10.65 -10.35
C ASN A 72 7.69 9.75 -11.59
N GLU A 73 8.83 9.79 -12.29
CA GLU A 73 9.09 8.88 -13.41
C GLU A 73 9.13 7.42 -12.92
N VAL A 74 8.44 6.54 -13.63
CA VAL A 74 8.37 5.10 -13.33
C VAL A 74 9.05 4.33 -14.46
N ASN A 75 10.09 3.57 -14.10
CA ASN A 75 10.82 2.71 -15.03
C ASN A 75 10.44 1.23 -14.83
N VAL A 76 10.06 0.55 -15.91
CA VAL A 76 9.78 -0.89 -15.91
C VAL A 76 11.03 -1.63 -16.37
N ILE A 77 11.48 -2.61 -15.58
CA ILE A 77 12.69 -3.42 -15.83
C ILE A 77 12.30 -4.82 -16.28
#